data_AF-A0A9P0PJR9-F1
#
_entry.id   AF-A0A9P0PJR9-F1
#
_cell.length_a   1.000
_cell.length_b   1.000
_cell.length_c   1.000
_cell.angle_alpha   90.00
_cell.angle_beta   90.00
_cell.angle_gamma   90.00
#
_symmetry.space_group_name_H-M   'P 1'
#
loop_
_entity.id
_entity.type
_entity.pdbx_description
1 polymer ?
#
loop_
_entity_poly.entity_id
_entity_poly.type
_entity_poly.pdbx_seq_one_letter_code
_entity_poly.pdbx_strand_id
1 'polypeptide(L)'
;MINVPFSVVCMQDADQGPCQGYFNRWFFDSSKVTCLSFIYGGCRGNRNNFLTFEECMGVCQVVRDALTGNLQPSTRIPPLNQNYLDGTVDCMVTEWSEWSPCSASCGRGIKERFRIIKRPAQNGGKPCPRELIRRKACFEPRCF
;
A
#
# COMPACT_ATOMS: atom_id res chain seq x y z
N MET A 1 -0.75 10.17 28.34
CA MET A 1 0.32 9.67 27.44
C MET A 1 -0.35 8.80 26.39
N ILE A 2 -0.38 9.23 25.12
CA ILE A 2 -1.11 8.52 24.07
C ILE A 2 -0.26 7.34 23.61
N ASN A 3 -0.74 6.13 23.85
CA ASN A 3 -0.06 4.89 23.47
C ASN A 3 -0.42 4.56 22.01
N VAL A 4 0.33 5.13 21.06
CA VAL A 4 0.15 4.89 19.62
C VAL A 4 1.26 3.96 19.12
N PRO A 5 0.97 2.79 18.53
CA PRO A 5 2.01 1.87 18.04
C PRO A 5 2.95 2.46 16.98
N PHE A 6 2.53 3.52 16.27
CA PHE A 6 3.39 4.27 15.35
C PHE A 6 4.47 5.09 16.05
N SER A 7 4.23 5.55 17.29
CA SER A 7 5.28 6.25 18.05
C SER A 7 6.41 5.29 18.40
N VAL A 8 6.12 4.02 18.67
CA VAL A 8 7.15 3.03 19.02
C VAL A 8 8.05 2.73 17.82
N VAL A 9 7.51 2.66 16.59
CA VAL A 9 8.33 2.43 15.39
C VAL A 9 9.26 3.61 15.14
N CYS A 10 8.71 4.82 15.06
CA CYS A 10 9.47 6.01 14.65
C CYS A 10 10.38 6.59 15.76
N MET A 11 10.39 6.01 16.96
CA MET A 11 11.27 6.44 18.06
C MET A 11 12.42 5.45 18.32
N GLN A 12 12.51 4.37 17.55
CA GLN A 12 13.64 3.42 17.61
C GLN A 12 14.78 3.90 16.70
N ASP A 13 16.02 3.63 17.08
CA ASP A 13 17.18 3.83 16.19
C ASP A 13 17.13 2.89 14.98
N ALA A 14 17.87 3.20 13.91
CA ALA A 14 18.03 2.27 12.80
C ALA A 14 18.74 0.99 13.25
N ASP A 15 18.18 -0.18 12.96
CA ASP A 15 18.82 -1.47 13.25
C ASP A 15 19.14 -2.20 11.93
N GLN A 16 20.44 -2.31 11.65
CA GLN A 16 20.96 -3.02 10.47
C GLN A 16 20.65 -4.53 10.52
N GLY A 17 20.48 -5.11 11.71
CA GLY A 17 20.37 -6.54 11.90
C GLY A 17 21.71 -7.28 11.67
N PRO A 18 21.75 -8.60 11.93
CA PRO A 18 22.98 -9.38 11.92
C PRO A 18 23.42 -9.85 10.52
N CYS A 19 22.56 -9.79 9.52
CA CYS A 19 22.91 -10.19 8.16
C CYS A 19 23.83 -9.15 7.49
N GLN A 20 24.67 -9.60 6.56
CA GLN A 20 25.72 -8.78 5.92
C GLN A 20 25.33 -8.31 4.51
N GLY A 21 24.03 -8.26 4.22
CA GLY A 21 23.51 -7.68 2.99
C GLY A 21 23.69 -6.17 2.94
N TYR A 22 23.60 -5.61 1.73
CA TYR A 22 23.71 -4.17 1.50
C TYR A 22 22.42 -3.67 0.86
N PHE A 23 21.42 -3.36 1.68
CA PHE A 23 20.14 -2.84 1.22
C PHE A 23 19.97 -1.40 1.71
N ASN A 24 19.95 -0.44 0.79
CA ASN A 24 19.65 0.95 1.14
C ASN A 24 18.19 1.07 1.58
N ARG A 25 17.95 1.57 2.78
CA ARG A 25 16.65 1.71 3.43
C ARG A 25 16.56 3.06 4.13
N TRP A 26 15.37 3.44 4.54
CA TRP A 26 15.11 4.71 5.23
C TRP A 26 14.61 4.45 6.65
N PHE A 27 15.02 5.29 7.60
CA PHE A 27 14.52 5.27 8.97
C PHE A 27 14.25 6.70 9.43
N PHE A 28 13.31 6.88 10.35
CA PHE A 28 13.04 8.18 10.96
C PHE A 28 14.01 8.44 12.10
N ASP A 29 14.79 9.52 11.99
CA ASP A 29 15.66 10.01 13.04
C ASP A 29 14.89 11.07 13.85
N SER A 30 14.50 10.73 15.08
CA SER A 30 13.73 11.62 15.95
C SER A 30 14.51 12.85 16.40
N SER A 31 15.85 12.80 16.38
CA SER A 31 16.69 13.95 16.75
C SER A 31 16.76 14.99 15.63
N LYS A 32 16.76 14.52 14.37
CA LYS A 32 16.74 15.38 13.18
C LYS A 32 15.34 15.63 12.64
N VAL A 33 14.34 14.96 13.23
CA VAL A 33 12.92 15.08 12.91
C VAL A 33 12.67 14.85 11.41
N THR A 34 13.40 13.90 10.82
CA THR A 34 13.37 13.59 9.38
C THR A 34 13.78 12.15 9.12
N CYS A 35 13.49 11.65 7.92
CA CYS A 35 13.93 10.33 7.48
C CYS A 35 15.32 10.38 6.84
N LEU A 36 16.21 9.50 7.28
CA LEU A 36 17.57 9.35 6.76
C LEU A 36 17.76 7.95 6.17
N SER A 37 18.69 7.81 5.24
CA SER A 37 19.06 6.50 4.72
C SER A 37 20.02 5.76 5.65
N PHE A 38 19.95 4.43 5.64
CA PHE A 38 20.89 3.53 6.30
C PHE A 38 21.03 2.22 5.52
N ILE A 39 22.06 1.44 5.86
CA ILE A 39 22.27 0.11 5.28
C ILE A 39 21.61 -0.93 6.17
N TYR A 40 20.60 -1.60 5.61
CA TYR A 40 19.98 -2.76 6.22
C TYR A 40 20.67 -4.04 5.75
N GLY A 41 20.97 -4.92 6.70
CA GLY A 41 21.65 -6.19 6.50
C GLY A 41 20.81 -7.26 5.80
N GLY A 42 19.49 -7.06 5.69
CA GLY A 42 18.60 -7.97 4.97
C GLY A 42 17.88 -9.01 5.83
N CYS A 43 18.10 -9.04 7.15
CA CYS A 43 17.33 -9.88 8.06
C CYS A 43 17.23 -9.29 9.46
N ARG A 44 16.15 -9.64 10.19
CA ARG A 44 15.82 -9.10 11.51
C ARG A 44 15.78 -7.57 11.48
N GLY A 45 16.41 -6.89 12.44
CA GLY A 45 16.26 -5.46 12.61
C GLY A 45 14.95 -5.10 13.28
N ASN A 46 14.70 -3.79 13.36
CA ASN A 46 13.43 -3.25 13.82
C ASN A 46 12.60 -2.67 12.67
N ARG A 47 11.43 -2.14 13.01
CA ARG A 47 10.45 -1.64 12.04
C ARG A 47 10.71 -0.21 11.56
N ASN A 48 11.69 0.50 12.13
CA ASN A 48 12.10 1.81 11.61
C ASN A 48 12.99 1.60 10.37
N ASN A 49 12.41 0.99 9.34
CA ASN A 49 13.08 0.48 8.17
C ASN A 49 12.10 0.44 7.00
N PHE A 50 12.19 1.44 6.15
CA PHE A 50 11.28 1.70 5.04
C PHE A 50 12.03 1.61 3.71
N LEU A 51 11.32 1.26 2.64
CA LEU A 51 11.93 1.13 1.32
C LEU A 51 12.22 2.50 0.71
N THR A 52 11.37 3.49 0.93
CA THR A 52 11.52 4.84 0.38
C THR A 52 11.39 5.93 1.44
N PHE A 53 11.90 7.12 1.12
CA PHE A 53 11.80 8.31 1.97
C PHE A 53 10.33 8.69 2.21
N GLU A 54 9.50 8.62 1.17
CA GLU A 54 8.08 8.98 1.23
C GLU A 54 7.28 8.03 2.14
N GLU A 55 7.61 6.73 2.10
CA GLU A 55 7.03 5.75 3.01
C GLU A 55 7.39 6.11 4.45
N CYS A 56 8.67 6.31 4.75
CA CYS A 56 9.14 6.69 6.07
C CYS A 56 8.46 7.97 6.60
N MET A 57 8.45 9.03 5.79
CA MET A 57 7.84 10.31 6.17
C MET A 57 6.34 10.18 6.37
N GLY A 58 5.65 9.40 5.53
CA GLY A 58 4.21 9.13 5.68
C GLY A 58 3.88 8.39 6.98
N VAL A 59 4.68 7.38 7.35
CA VAL A 59 4.52 6.61 8.59
C VAL A 59 4.75 7.49 9.81
N CYS A 60 5.82 8.28 9.78
CA CYS A 60 6.29 9.01 10.93
C CYS A 60 5.80 10.46 11.00
N GLN A 61 4.93 10.89 10.07
CA GLN A 61 4.40 12.25 10.00
C GLN A 61 3.77 12.71 11.32
N VAL A 62 2.96 11.86 11.95
CA VAL A 62 2.30 12.19 13.23
C VAL A 62 3.35 12.39 14.35
N VAL A 63 4.42 11.61 14.34
CA VAL A 63 5.51 11.74 15.31
C VAL A 63 6.31 13.01 15.03
N ARG A 64 6.59 13.31 13.75
CA ARG A 64 7.20 14.57 13.31
C ARG A 64 6.41 15.79 13.78
N ASP A 65 5.09 15.77 13.59
CA ASP A 65 4.20 16.86 13.98
C ASP A 65 4.13 17.02 15.51
N ALA A 66 4.13 15.91 16.25
CA ALA A 66 4.25 15.92 17.71
C ALA A 66 5.57 16.53 18.20
N LEU A 67 6.71 16.13 17.60
CA LEU A 67 8.04 16.61 17.98
C LEU A 67 8.28 18.08 17.59
N THR A 68 7.63 18.56 16.53
CA THR A 68 7.73 19.96 16.08
C THR A 68 6.68 20.88 16.69
N GLY A 69 5.77 20.37 17.51
CA GLY A 69 4.68 21.16 18.08
C GLY A 69 3.59 21.58 17.08
N ASN A 70 3.55 20.95 15.89
CA ASN A 70 2.60 21.23 14.81
C ASN A 70 1.38 20.30 14.81
N LEU A 71 1.04 19.70 15.96
CA LEU A 71 -0.15 18.86 16.11
C LEU A 71 -1.41 19.66 15.72
N GLN A 72 -1.97 19.37 14.55
CA GLN A 72 -3.17 20.05 14.09
C GLN A 72 -4.38 19.66 14.97
N PRO A 73 -5.21 20.61 15.46
CA PRO A 73 -6.37 20.33 16.33
C PRO A 73 -7.54 19.58 15.66
N SER A 74 -7.38 19.11 14.43
CA SER A 74 -8.44 18.41 13.71
C SER A 74 -7.84 17.39 12.76
N THR A 75 -7.44 16.25 13.31
CA THR A 75 -7.61 15.01 12.57
C THR A 75 -8.86 14.35 13.12
N ARG A 76 -9.99 14.50 12.43
CA ARG A 76 -10.89 13.35 12.30
C ARG A 76 -9.95 12.25 11.82
N ILE A 77 -9.55 11.35 12.70
CA ILE A 77 -8.84 10.14 12.32
C ILE A 77 -9.74 9.55 11.23
N PRO A 78 -9.36 9.56 9.92
CA PRO A 78 -10.04 8.68 8.98
C PRO A 78 -9.88 7.31 9.65
N PRO A 79 -10.97 6.56 9.91
CA PRO A 79 -10.91 5.34 10.71
C PRO A 79 -9.66 4.59 10.26
N LEU A 80 -8.69 4.46 11.18
CA LEU A 80 -7.37 3.91 10.88
C LEU A 80 -7.63 2.71 10.01
N ASN A 81 -7.24 2.78 8.72
CA ASN A 81 -7.35 1.59 7.89
C ASN A 81 -6.47 0.57 8.60
N GLN A 82 -7.12 -0.42 9.20
CA GLN A 82 -6.57 -1.35 10.18
C GLN A 82 -5.32 -2.08 9.66
N ASN A 83 -5.12 -2.04 8.35
CA ASN A 83 -3.96 -2.52 7.61
C ASN A 83 -2.63 -1.80 7.93
N TYR A 84 -2.64 -0.55 8.39
CA TYR A 84 -1.37 0.16 8.65
C TYR A 84 -0.68 -0.26 9.96
N LEU A 85 -1.45 -0.80 10.90
CA LEU A 85 -0.96 -1.25 12.21
C LEU A 85 -0.25 -2.61 12.13
N ASP A 86 -0.59 -3.42 11.12
CA ASP A 86 -0.07 -4.78 10.94
C ASP A 86 1.02 -4.86 9.85
N GLY A 87 1.22 -3.79 9.07
CA GLY A 87 2.13 -3.80 7.92
C GLY A 87 1.59 -4.63 6.74
N THR A 88 0.32 -5.04 6.79
CA THR A 88 -0.38 -5.76 5.74
C THR A 88 -0.72 -4.80 4.60
N VAL A 89 -0.35 -5.16 3.37
CA VAL A 89 -0.76 -4.40 2.19
C VAL A 89 -1.82 -5.21 1.47
N ASP A 90 -3.05 -4.72 1.44
CA ASP A 90 -4.11 -5.33 0.65
C ASP A 90 -3.82 -5.18 -0.84
N CYS A 91 -4.23 -6.20 -1.61
CA CYS A 91 -4.20 -6.10 -3.06
C CYS A 91 -5.11 -4.96 -3.55
N MET A 92 -4.62 -4.22 -4.54
CA MET A 92 -5.41 -3.24 -5.28
C MET A 92 -5.49 -3.64 -6.75
N VAL A 93 -6.69 -3.58 -7.30
CA VAL A 93 -6.96 -3.73 -8.74
C VAL A 93 -7.34 -2.37 -9.32
N THR A 94 -7.25 -2.23 -10.64
CA THR A 94 -7.81 -1.07 -11.33
C THR A 94 -9.34 -1.11 -11.30
N GLU A 95 -9.95 0.00 -11.72
CA GLU A 95 -11.31 -0.03 -12.21
C GLU A 95 -11.44 -1.02 -13.37
N TRP A 96 -12.67 -1.49 -13.59
CA TRP A 96 -12.99 -2.26 -14.78
C TRP A 96 -12.79 -1.39 -16.02
N SER A 97 -12.25 -1.99 -17.08
CA SER A 97 -12.29 -1.42 -18.41
C SER A 97 -13.74 -1.19 -18.86
N GLU A 98 -13.88 -0.40 -19.92
CA GLU A 98 -15.09 -0.43 -20.72
C GLU A 98 -15.35 -1.83 -21.27
N TRP A 99 -16.62 -2.11 -21.56
CA TRP A 99 -16.99 -3.34 -22.25
C TRP A 99 -16.45 -3.34 -23.68
N SER A 100 -15.94 -4.47 -24.13
CA SER A 100 -15.63 -4.72 -25.52
C SER A 100 -16.89 -4.58 -26.38
N PRO A 101 -16.73 -4.37 -27.70
CA PRO A 101 -17.78 -4.66 -28.67
C PRO A 101 -18.29 -6.10 -28.54
N CYS A 102 -19.49 -6.37 -29.06
CA CYS A 102 -20.03 -7.72 -29.11
C CYS A 102 -19.16 -8.61 -29.99
N SER A 103 -18.87 -9.84 -29.54
CA SER A 103 -18.06 -10.79 -30.30
C SER A 103 -18.69 -11.24 -31.62
N ALA A 104 -20.00 -11.09 -31.75
CA ALA A 104 -20.75 -11.34 -32.95
C ALA A 104 -21.23 -10.01 -33.53
N SER A 105 -21.27 -9.90 -34.86
CA SER A 105 -21.85 -8.75 -35.57
C SER A 105 -23.35 -8.90 -35.85
N CYS A 106 -23.90 -10.10 -35.63
CA CYS A 106 -25.33 -10.40 -35.72
C CYS A 106 -25.69 -11.52 -34.71
N GLY A 107 -26.95 -11.57 -34.28
CA GLY A 107 -27.44 -12.59 -33.37
C GLY A 107 -26.84 -12.48 -31.96
N ARG A 108 -26.64 -13.64 -31.31
CA ARG A 108 -26.14 -13.69 -29.93
C ARG A 108 -24.61 -13.69 -29.91
N GLY A 109 -24.02 -12.79 -29.13
CA GLY A 109 -22.59 -12.76 -28.87
C GLY A 109 -22.25 -12.58 -27.39
N ILE A 110 -20.98 -12.33 -27.12
CA ILE A 110 -20.45 -12.06 -25.79
C ILE A 110 -19.65 -10.76 -25.85
N LYS A 111 -19.78 -9.92 -24.82
CA LYS A 111 -18.86 -8.82 -24.56
C LYS A 111 -18.12 -9.06 -23.27
N GLU A 112 -16.90 -8.55 -23.21
CA GLU A 112 -15.97 -8.75 -22.12
C GLU A 112 -15.49 -7.43 -21.55
N ARG A 113 -15.12 -7.39 -20.28
CA ARG A 113 -14.34 -6.31 -19.68
C ARG A 113 -13.33 -6.90 -18.73
N PHE A 114 -12.24 -6.18 -18.51
CA PHE A 114 -11.13 -6.65 -17.69
C PHE A 114 -10.74 -5.61 -16.64
N ARG A 115 -10.07 -6.05 -15.58
CA ARG A 115 -9.35 -5.21 -14.63
C ARG A 115 -8.03 -5.87 -14.32
N ILE A 116 -7.03 -5.08 -13.95
CA ILE A 116 -5.68 -5.59 -13.69
C ILE A 116 -5.28 -5.38 -12.23
N ILE A 117 -4.35 -6.19 -11.75
CA ILE A 117 -3.74 -6.00 -10.43
C ILE A 117 -2.79 -4.81 -10.53
N LYS A 118 -3.15 -3.71 -9.86
CA LYS A 118 -2.32 -2.51 -9.74
C LYS A 118 -1.23 -2.70 -8.69
N ARG A 119 -1.56 -3.41 -7.61
CA ARG A 119 -0.62 -3.76 -6.55
C ARG A 119 -0.99 -5.11 -5.92
N PRO A 120 -0.05 -6.07 -5.82
CA PRO A 120 -0.30 -7.34 -5.15
C PRO A 120 -0.41 -7.15 -3.62
N ALA A 121 -0.99 -8.15 -2.96
CA ALA A 121 -1.01 -8.18 -1.50
C ALA A 121 0.38 -8.47 -0.92
N GLN A 122 0.71 -7.91 0.26
CA GLN A 122 1.97 -8.15 0.97
C GLN A 122 1.72 -8.37 2.46
N ASN A 123 2.66 -9.06 3.12
CA ASN A 123 2.70 -9.28 4.58
C ASN A 123 1.38 -9.80 5.19
N GLY A 124 0.66 -10.67 4.48
CA GLY A 124 -0.61 -11.22 4.97
C GLY A 124 -1.86 -10.37 4.65
N GLY A 125 -1.71 -9.31 3.85
CA GLY A 125 -2.85 -8.52 3.36
C GLY A 125 -3.82 -9.33 2.48
N LYS A 126 -5.03 -8.78 2.30
CA LYS A 126 -6.11 -9.45 1.58
C LYS A 126 -5.70 -9.73 0.12
N PRO A 127 -5.88 -10.97 -0.36
CA PRO A 127 -5.48 -11.36 -1.70
C PRO A 127 -6.34 -10.66 -2.77
N CYS A 128 -5.80 -10.59 -3.99
CA CYS A 128 -6.54 -10.05 -5.12
C CYS A 128 -7.79 -10.86 -5.43
N PRO A 129 -8.87 -10.23 -5.91
CA PRO A 129 -10.02 -10.97 -6.41
C PRO A 129 -9.60 -11.87 -7.58
N ARG A 130 -10.13 -13.09 -7.62
CA ARG A 130 -9.87 -14.05 -8.71
C ARG A 130 -10.51 -13.63 -10.03
N GLU A 131 -11.65 -12.92 -9.96
CA GLU A 131 -12.34 -12.43 -11.15
C GLU A 131 -11.68 -11.15 -11.66
N LEU A 132 -10.83 -11.30 -12.68
CA LEU A 132 -10.19 -10.20 -13.39
C LEU A 132 -10.81 -9.94 -14.77
N ILE A 133 -11.63 -10.87 -15.27
CA ILE A 133 -12.36 -10.78 -16.53
C ILE A 133 -13.82 -11.05 -16.24
N ARG A 134 -14.70 -10.21 -16.79
CA ARG A 134 -16.14 -10.40 -16.71
C ARG A 134 -16.73 -10.49 -18.10
N ARG A 135 -17.62 -11.47 -18.30
CA ARG A 135 -18.31 -11.73 -19.57
C ARG A 135 -19.81 -11.49 -19.42
N LYS A 136 -20.45 -10.96 -20.45
CA LYS A 136 -21.91 -10.82 -20.51
C LYS A 136 -22.40 -11.09 -21.93
N ALA A 137 -23.57 -11.72 -22.05
CA ALA A 137 -24.23 -11.87 -23.33
C ALA A 137 -24.61 -10.49 -23.92
N CYS A 138 -24.49 -10.39 -25.24
CA CYS A 138 -24.99 -9.29 -26.05
C CYS A 138 -25.82 -9.84 -27.21
N PHE A 139 -26.69 -9.00 -27.76
CA PHE A 139 -27.58 -9.35 -28.84
C PHE A 139 -27.48 -8.25 -29.90
N GLU A 140 -26.92 -8.62 -31.03
CA GLU A 140 -26.89 -7.82 -32.25
C GLU A 140 -28.13 -8.11 -33.11
N PRO A 141 -28.37 -7.32 -34.18
CA PRO A 141 -29.45 -7.59 -35.13
C PRO A 141 -29.42 -9.02 -35.67
N ARG A 142 -30.57 -9.53 -36.13
CA ARG A 142 -30.65 -10.88 -36.70
C ARG A 142 -29.68 -11.04 -37.88
N CYS A 143 -29.08 -12.22 -37.98
CA CYS A 143 -28.29 -12.59 -39.16
C CYS A 143 -29.22 -12.80 -40.37
N PHE A 144 -28.75 -12.45 -41.55
CA PHE A 144 -29.47 -12.58 -42.83
C PHE A 144 -28.78 -13.59 -43.73
#